data_AF-A0A379U0L9-F1
#
_entry.id   AF-A0A379U0L9-F1
#
_cell.length_a   1.000
_cell.length_b   1.000
_cell.length_c   1.000
_cell.angle_alpha   90.00
_cell.angle_beta   90.00
_cell.angle_gamma   90.00
#
_symmetry.space_group_name_H-M   'P 1'
#
loop_
_entity.id
_entity.type
_entity.pdbx_description
1 polymer ?
#
loop_
_entity_poly.entity_id
_entity_poly.type
_entity_poly.pdbx_seq_one_letter_code
_entity_poly.pdbx_strand_id
1 'polypeptide(L)' 'MTDAIDMLIEKETVEAYHMKGKSHDCGNKLGYMQAFVEYGIRHNSLGAEFKAWLEEEMGIKK' A
#
# COMPACT_ATOMS: atom_id res chain seq x y z
N MET A 1 -2.40 2.97 -23.20
CA MET A 1 -2.07 1.62 -22.67
C MET A 1 -3.30 0.73 -22.72
N THR A 2 -4.45 1.17 -22.19
CA THR A 2 -5.74 0.46 -22.24
C THR A 2 -6.17 0.12 -23.66
N ASP A 3 -6.13 1.09 -24.58
CA ASP A 3 -6.60 0.88 -25.96
C ASP A 3 -5.77 -0.16 -26.71
N ALA A 4 -4.51 -0.33 -26.33
CA ALA A 4 -3.64 -1.37 -26.89
C ALA A 4 -3.98 -2.76 -26.33
N ILE A 5 -4.42 -2.85 -25.07
CA ILE A 5 -4.93 -4.08 -24.46
C ILE A 5 -6.26 -4.47 -25.10
N ASP A 6 -7.14 -3.50 -25.39
CA ASP A 6 -8.40 -3.76 -26.07
C ASP A 6 -8.17 -4.36 -27.47
N MET A 7 -7.19 -3.85 -28.23
CA MET A 7 -6.79 -4.46 -29.50
C MET A 7 -6.18 -5.87 -29.35
N LEU A 8 -5.66 -6.21 -28.18
CA LEU A 8 -5.03 -7.51 -27.90
C LEU A 8 -6.06 -8.58 -27.55
N ILE A 9 -7.13 -8.20 -26.83
CA ILE A 9 -8.26 -9.07 -26.47
C ILE A 9 -8.90 -9.71 -27.72
N GLU A 10 -8.92 -8.99 -28.85
CA GLU A 10 -9.43 -9.49 -30.13
C GLU A 10 -8.54 -10.56 -30.78
N LYS A 11 -7.27 -10.68 -30.36
CA LYS A 11 -6.27 -11.56 -30.96
C LYS A 11 -5.94 -12.77 -30.09
N GLU A 12 -5.95 -12.59 -28.76
CA GLU A 12 -5.61 -13.63 -27.80
C GLU A 12 -6.34 -13.44 -26.46
N THR A 13 -6.34 -14.50 -25.64
CA THR A 13 -6.99 -14.46 -24.33
C THR A 13 -6.21 -13.58 -23.36
N VAL A 14 -6.87 -12.56 -22.81
CA VAL A 14 -6.34 -11.72 -21.74
C VAL A 14 -7.07 -12.05 -20.45
N GLU A 15 -6.33 -12.45 -19.42
CA GLU A 15 -6.89 -12.83 -18.12
C GLU A 15 -6.66 -11.75 -17.07
N ALA A 16 -7.69 -11.48 -16.26
CA ALA A 16 -7.56 -10.63 -15.09
C ALA A 16 -6.95 -11.42 -13.92
N TYR A 17 -5.81 -10.97 -13.40
CA TYR A 17 -5.21 -11.55 -12.21
C TYR A 17 -5.76 -10.93 -10.94
N HIS A 18 -6.33 -11.76 -10.04
CA HIS A 18 -6.74 -11.31 -8.72
C HIS A 18 -5.55 -11.26 -7.76
N MET A 19 -4.96 -10.06 -7.62
CA MET A 19 -3.84 -9.79 -6.72
C MET A 19 -4.07 -10.38 -5.32
N LYS A 20 -3.03 -11.02 -4.77
CA LYS A 20 -3.01 -11.50 -3.38
C LYS A 20 -2.28 -10.49 -2.50
N GLY A 21 -2.74 -10.33 -1.25
CA GLY A 21 -2.20 -9.35 -0.32
C GLY A 21 -2.94 -8.02 -0.37
N LYS A 22 -2.23 -6.94 -0.08
CA LYS A 22 -2.76 -5.57 -0.07
C LYS A 22 -1.83 -4.68 -0.88
N SER A 23 -2.41 -3.74 -1.63
CA SER A 23 -1.68 -2.66 -2.29
C SER A 23 -1.87 -1.36 -1.52
N HIS A 24 -0.96 -0.41 -1.75
CA HIS A 24 -1.08 0.96 -1.30
C HIS A 24 -1.10 1.88 -2.51
N ASP A 25 -2.15 2.70 -2.62
CA ASP A 25 -2.18 3.77 -3.62
C ASP A 25 -1.33 4.95 -3.14
N CYS A 26 -0.03 4.90 -3.43
CA CYS A 26 0.91 5.97 -3.12
C CYS A 26 0.81 7.16 -4.09
N GLY A 27 -0.07 7.12 -5.09
CA GLY A 27 -0.38 8.28 -5.94
C GLY A 27 -1.27 9.30 -5.23
N ASN A 28 -2.01 8.87 -4.19
CA ASN A 28 -2.78 9.72 -3.32
C ASN A 28 -2.01 10.02 -2.01
N LYS A 29 -2.07 11.29 -1.56
CA LYS A 29 -1.46 11.74 -0.30
C LYS A 29 -1.87 10.88 0.90
N LEU A 30 -3.15 10.56 1.03
CA LEU A 30 -3.63 9.76 2.17
C LEU A 30 -3.11 8.32 2.09
N GLY A 31 -3.12 7.71 0.90
CA GLY A 31 -2.61 6.35 0.69
C GLY A 31 -1.11 6.25 0.94
N TYR A 32 -0.35 7.27 0.54
CA TYR A 32 1.07 7.38 0.86
C TYR A 32 1.33 7.47 2.38
N MET A 33 0.57 8.30 3.10
CA MET A 33 0.70 8.40 4.57
C MET A 33 0.40 7.06 5.26
N GLN A 34 -0.64 6.36 4.81
CA GLN A 34 -1.00 5.03 5.33
C GLN A 34 0.12 4.00 5.08
N ALA A 35 0.67 3.98 3.87
CA ALA A 35 1.80 3.11 3.53
C ALA A 35 3.01 3.42 4.41
N PHE A 36 3.35 4.70 4.58
CA PHE A 36 4.48 5.12 5.40
C PHE A 36 4.34 4.62 6.84
N VAL A 37 3.16 4.78 7.45
CA VAL A 37 2.92 4.31 8.83
C VAL A 37 3.00 2.78 8.92
N GLU A 38 2.35 2.06 7.99
CA GLU A 38 2.30 0.60 8.01
C GLU A 38 3.69 -0.04 7.88
N TYR A 39 4.51 0.49 6.98
CA TYR A 39 5.89 0.01 6.80
C TYR A 39 6.82 0.53 7.91
N GLY A 40 6.63 1.76 8.38
CA GLY A 40 7.41 2.36 9.46
C GLY A 40 7.34 1.55 10.74
N ILE A 41 6.14 1.13 11.16
CA ILE A 41 5.94 0.30 12.36
C ILE A 41 6.61 -1.08 12.24
N ARG A 42 6.76 -1.60 11.02
CA ARG A 42 7.43 -2.90 10.74
C ARG A 42 8.93 -2.77 10.50
N HIS A 43 9.50 -1.56 10.54
CA HIS A 43 10.91 -1.34 10.22
C HIS A 43 11.83 -2.01 11.25
N ASN A 44 12.83 -2.75 10.78
CA ASN A 44 13.66 -3.61 11.64
C ASN A 44 14.40 -2.86 12.75
N SER A 45 14.88 -1.63 12.49
CA SER A 45 15.62 -0.84 13.48
C SER A 45 14.83 0.30 14.11
N LEU A 46 13.77 0.78 13.46
CA LEU A 46 13.06 2.00 13.85
C LEU A 46 11.60 1.74 14.25
N GLY A 47 11.05 0.56 13.95
CA GLY A 47 9.63 0.28 14.14
C GLY A 47 9.19 0.32 15.60
N ALA A 48 10.05 -0.09 16.52
CA ALA A 48 9.76 -0.04 17.96
C ALA A 48 9.63 1.40 18.47
N GLU A 49 10.61 2.25 18.16
CA GLU A 49 10.61 3.67 18.55
C GLU A 49 9.48 4.43 17.85
N PHE A 50 9.29 4.20 16.55
CA PHE A 50 8.25 4.86 15.76
C PHE A 50 6.85 4.50 16.25
N LYS A 51 6.61 3.23 16.62
CA LYS A 51 5.34 2.80 17.20
C LYS A 51 5.08 3.45 18.55
N ALA A 52 6.09 3.53 19.42
CA ALA A 52 5.95 4.15 20.74
C ALA A 52 5.57 5.63 20.62
N TRP A 53 6.24 6.36 19.72
CA TRP A 53 5.91 7.75 19.42
C TRP A 53 4.48 7.92 18.90
N LEU A 54 4.01 7.06 17.98
CA LEU A 54 2.63 7.11 17.47
C LEU A 54 1.57 6.86 18.56
N GLU A 55 1.83 5.94 19.50
CA GLU A 55 0.91 5.68 20.62
C GLU A 55 0.77 6.89 21.55
N GLU A 56 1.88 7.62 21.79
CA GLU A 56 1.91 8.86 22.58
C GLU A 56 1.13 9.98 21.89
N GLU A 57 1.42 10.28 20.62
CA GLU A 57 0.77 11.36 19.86
C GLU A 57 -0.74 11.14 19.69
N MET A 58 -1.17 9.89 19.53
CA MET A 58 -2.58 9.55 19.35
C MET A 58 -3.33 9.40 20.68
N GLY A 59 -2.66 9.60 21.82
CA GLY A 59 -3.26 9.48 23.16
C GLY A 59 -3.75 8.07 23.49
N ILE A 60 -3.23 7.04 22.81
CA ILE A 60 -3.63 5.64 22.99
C ILE A 60 -2.85 5.12 24.19
N LYS A 61 -3.36 5.35 25.40
CA LYS A 61 -2.82 4.71 26.61
C LYS A 61 -3.16 3.22 26.60
N LYS A 62 -2.16 2.39 26.87
CA LYS A 62 -2.38 1.00 27.28
C LYS A 62 -3.10 0.93 28.62
#